data_AF-A0A517NQ29-F1
#
_entry.id   AF-A0A517NQ29-F1
#
_cell.length_a   1.000
_cell.length_b   1.000
_cell.length_c   1.000
_cell.angle_alpha   90.00
_cell.angle_beta   90.00
_cell.angle_gamma   90.00
#
_symmetry.space_group_name_H-M   'P 1'
#
loop_
_entity.id
_entity.type
_entity.pdbx_description
1 polymer ?
#
loop_
_entity_poly.entity_id
_entity_poly.type
_entity_poly.pdbx_seq_one_letter_code
_entity_poly.pdbx_strand_id
1 'polypeptide(L)'
;MTQIIRAEHMGFCFGVRDAFQAAQQATQPQKTAIYGELVHNTDVTDALEQREFQLLGESDRDSIPERPIVMVTAHGISDRRRNLLQSSGKELLDTTCPLVRRVHQAATALIDRDHFVVLIGSRNHVEVQGIIEDLPANRCAVVADASEVANYGTPKIGIIAQTTIPDSIAQECRDEIAKQNHQASIRWTNTICRPTRQRQNAVDQLCQKVGLVIVVGGKNSNNTQRLLQRCLSHNVEAYHVQSADELRTDWFVGHQRIGLTAGTSTPDTTIDAVEQELRRITSVRGRRMQRDQVWCDAWSNRDWADYFYDNMNHPPTVAWSKTPTLSATEKAAVIASIQTFQLGESGEGRHICRAAKNWTDRGGDEDYLSALKLFLQEENCHAAWLEKFLQQEGEAILTHHWSDHCFRSVRHLAGLRTSIMVLLTAEILAQVYYLALLRSTDSPTLRTICQRILRDERAHVQFQQNQANVLASRWSRGRRWLVSQAESIGFQIARRIVWHDHRSVFVAAGMNWKAYRDRTSRRWLSARRVR
;
A
#
# COMPACT_ATOMS: atom_id res chain seq x y z
N MET A 1 -14.61 -2.58 14.34
CA MET A 1 -13.84 -3.49 13.46
C MET A 1 -13.44 -2.71 12.23
N THR A 2 -12.20 -2.88 11.74
CA THR A 2 -11.80 -2.35 10.43
C THR A 2 -12.64 -3.02 9.35
N GLN A 3 -13.29 -2.22 8.51
CA GLN A 3 -14.13 -2.72 7.43
C GLN A 3 -13.27 -2.90 6.18
N ILE A 4 -13.34 -4.09 5.59
CA ILE A 4 -12.74 -4.38 4.27
C ILE A 4 -13.83 -4.22 3.22
N ILE A 5 -13.57 -3.39 2.22
CA ILE A 5 -14.48 -3.09 1.12
C ILE A 5 -13.83 -3.58 -0.17
N ARG A 6 -14.40 -4.60 -0.81
CA ARG A 6 -13.98 -5.02 -2.15
C ARG A 6 -14.41 -3.97 -3.18
N ALA A 7 -13.58 -3.72 -4.18
CA ALA A 7 -14.06 -3.11 -5.41
C ALA A 7 -15.18 -3.98 -5.99
N GLU A 8 -16.25 -3.36 -6.48
CA GLU A 8 -17.39 -4.08 -7.07
C GLU A 8 -16.95 -4.99 -8.25
N HIS A 9 -15.89 -4.56 -8.95
CA HIS A 9 -15.27 -5.30 -10.04
C HIS A 9 -13.75 -5.31 -9.88
N MET A 10 -13.16 -6.49 -9.72
CA MET A 10 -11.72 -6.72 -9.54
C MET A 10 -11.35 -8.15 -9.98
N GLY A 11 -10.06 -8.41 -10.19
CA GLY A 11 -9.58 -9.75 -10.56
C GLY A 11 -9.96 -10.15 -11.98
N PHE A 12 -9.96 -11.47 -12.22
CA PHE A 12 -10.40 -12.08 -13.48
C PHE A 12 -11.76 -11.55 -13.96
N CYS A 13 -11.93 -11.39 -15.27
CA CYS A 13 -13.28 -11.19 -15.82
C CYS A 13 -13.96 -12.55 -15.88
N PHE A 14 -15.29 -12.56 -16.04
CA PHE A 14 -16.00 -13.84 -16.14
C PHE A 14 -15.44 -14.73 -17.26
N GLY A 15 -15.09 -14.17 -18.43
CA GLY A 15 -14.52 -14.98 -19.53
C GLY A 15 -13.17 -15.62 -19.20
N VAL A 16 -12.30 -14.90 -18.50
CA VAL A 16 -11.03 -15.45 -18.00
C VAL A 16 -11.28 -16.47 -16.88
N ARG A 17 -12.25 -16.21 -16.00
CA ARG A 17 -12.62 -17.13 -14.91
C ARG A 17 -13.17 -18.44 -15.46
N ASP A 18 -14.03 -18.39 -16.47
CA ASP A 18 -14.60 -19.57 -17.13
C ASP A 18 -13.50 -20.40 -17.81
N ALA A 19 -12.58 -19.73 -18.54
CA ALA A 19 -11.43 -20.38 -19.15
C ALA A 19 -10.51 -21.01 -18.11
N PHE A 20 -10.22 -20.30 -17.01
CA PHE A 20 -9.40 -20.84 -15.92
C PHE A 20 -10.06 -22.02 -15.21
N GLN A 21 -11.38 -21.98 -14.97
CA GLN A 21 -12.12 -23.09 -14.38
C GLN A 21 -12.14 -24.32 -15.30
N ALA A 22 -12.29 -24.12 -16.61
CA ALA A 22 -12.21 -25.20 -17.58
C ALA A 22 -10.83 -25.88 -17.57
N ALA A 23 -9.74 -25.09 -17.50
CA ALA A 23 -8.39 -25.63 -17.33
C ALA A 23 -8.26 -26.39 -16.00
N GLN A 24 -8.85 -25.88 -14.92
CA GLN A 24 -8.83 -26.55 -13.63
C GLN A 24 -9.55 -27.91 -13.66
N GLN A 25 -10.67 -28.00 -14.36
CA GLN A 25 -11.52 -29.19 -14.46
C GLN A 25 -11.09 -30.18 -15.55
N ALA A 26 -10.08 -29.84 -16.35
CA ALA A 26 -9.58 -30.71 -17.40
C ALA A 26 -9.10 -32.05 -16.81
N THR A 27 -9.64 -33.15 -17.36
CA THR A 27 -9.38 -34.52 -16.90
C THR A 27 -8.11 -35.14 -17.49
N GLN A 28 -7.59 -34.57 -18.59
CA GLN A 28 -6.37 -35.04 -19.27
C GLN A 28 -5.38 -33.89 -19.57
N PRO A 29 -4.86 -33.18 -18.55
CA PRO A 29 -3.89 -32.10 -18.73
C PRO A 29 -2.67 -32.47 -19.60
N GLN A 30 -2.09 -33.65 -19.36
CA GLN A 30 -0.97 -34.22 -20.11
C GLN A 30 -1.29 -34.52 -21.58
N LYS A 31 -2.54 -34.45 -22.01
CA LYS A 31 -2.95 -34.59 -23.41
C LYS A 31 -3.48 -33.27 -23.99
N THR A 32 -3.37 -32.17 -23.25
CA THR A 32 -3.97 -30.89 -23.60
C THR A 32 -2.90 -29.83 -23.81
N ALA A 33 -2.95 -29.15 -24.97
CA ALA A 33 -2.21 -27.93 -25.22
C ALA A 33 -3.10 -26.71 -24.99
N ILE A 34 -2.63 -25.73 -24.23
CA ILE A 34 -3.29 -24.43 -24.08
C ILE A 34 -2.79 -23.51 -25.19
N TYR A 35 -3.71 -23.05 -26.04
CA TYR A 35 -3.41 -22.37 -27.29
C TYR A 35 -3.32 -20.86 -27.11
N GLY A 36 -2.19 -20.39 -26.60
CA GLY A 36 -1.94 -19.02 -26.17
C GLY A 36 -1.85 -18.89 -24.66
N GLU A 37 -1.71 -17.67 -24.18
CA GLU A 37 -1.59 -17.42 -22.74
C GLU A 37 -2.99 -17.34 -22.11
N LEU A 38 -3.28 -18.25 -21.18
CA LEU A 38 -4.55 -18.26 -20.47
C LEU A 38 -4.75 -16.98 -19.66
N VAL A 39 -3.67 -16.57 -18.97
CA VAL A 39 -3.51 -15.30 -18.27
C VAL A 39 -2.03 -14.93 -18.20
N HIS A 40 -1.72 -13.64 -18.22
CA HIS A 40 -0.37 -13.15 -17.93
C HIS A 40 -0.08 -13.17 -16.42
N ASN A 41 0.05 -14.36 -15.84
CA ASN A 41 0.35 -14.57 -14.43
C ASN A 41 1.22 -15.81 -14.24
N THR A 42 2.46 -15.61 -13.78
CA THR A 42 3.46 -16.67 -13.59
C THR A 42 2.97 -17.77 -12.65
N ASP A 43 2.33 -17.44 -11.53
CA ASP A 43 1.83 -18.47 -10.59
C ASP A 43 0.78 -19.37 -11.25
N VAL A 44 -0.03 -18.81 -12.15
CA VAL A 44 -1.02 -19.59 -12.92
C VAL A 44 -0.34 -20.43 -13.98
N THR A 45 0.62 -19.87 -14.70
CA THR A 45 1.43 -20.59 -15.70
C THR A 45 2.14 -21.78 -15.05
N ASP A 46 2.86 -21.56 -13.96
CA ASP A 46 3.60 -22.59 -13.22
C ASP A 46 2.65 -23.70 -12.72
N ALA A 47 1.47 -23.34 -12.21
CA ALA A 47 0.47 -24.30 -11.76
C ALA A 47 -0.11 -25.16 -12.90
N LEU A 48 -0.20 -24.63 -14.12
CA LEU A 48 -0.64 -25.37 -15.30
C LEU A 48 0.47 -26.29 -15.82
N GLU A 49 1.72 -25.83 -15.83
CA GLU A 49 2.88 -26.64 -16.21
C GLU A 49 3.11 -27.81 -15.22
N GLN A 50 2.95 -27.57 -13.92
CA GLN A 50 3.00 -28.62 -12.89
C GLN A 50 1.93 -29.70 -13.08
N ARG A 51 0.82 -29.35 -13.74
CA ARG A 51 -0.23 -30.29 -14.14
C ARG A 51 0.04 -30.92 -15.52
N GLU A 52 1.19 -30.68 -16.14
CA GLU A 52 1.62 -31.24 -17.42
C GLU A 52 0.88 -30.73 -18.67
N PHE A 53 0.23 -29.57 -18.59
CA PHE A 53 -0.27 -28.91 -19.80
C PHE A 53 0.90 -28.51 -20.72
N GLN A 54 0.73 -28.65 -22.04
CA GLN A 54 1.61 -27.98 -23.00
C GLN A 54 1.15 -26.52 -23.13
N LEU A 55 1.97 -25.56 -22.70
CA LEU A 55 1.66 -24.14 -22.87
C LEU A 55 2.29 -23.63 -24.16
N LEU A 56 1.49 -23.00 -25.00
CA LEU A 56 1.97 -22.35 -26.23
C LEU A 56 1.94 -20.84 -26.02
N GLY A 57 3.06 -20.18 -26.28
CA GLY A 57 3.13 -18.73 -26.26
C GLY A 57 2.28 -18.12 -27.38
N GLU A 58 1.99 -16.82 -27.28
CA GLU A 58 1.20 -16.13 -28.31
C GLU A 58 1.85 -16.17 -29.70
N SER A 59 3.19 -16.23 -29.77
CA SER A 59 3.95 -16.36 -31.02
C SER A 59 3.88 -17.76 -31.65
N ASP A 60 3.56 -18.79 -30.87
CA ASP A 60 3.61 -20.19 -31.32
C ASP A 60 2.26 -20.68 -31.86
N ARG A 61 1.26 -19.79 -31.88
CA ARG A 61 -0.12 -20.06 -32.33
C ARG A 61 -0.26 -20.22 -33.83
N ASP A 62 0.84 -20.17 -34.58
CA ASP A 62 0.83 -20.58 -35.99
C ASP A 62 1.06 -22.08 -36.18
N SER A 63 1.61 -22.75 -35.18
CA SER A 63 1.88 -24.20 -35.22
C SER A 63 0.65 -25.03 -34.85
N ILE A 64 0.60 -26.27 -35.37
CA ILE A 64 -0.35 -27.29 -34.89
C ILE A 64 0.27 -27.94 -33.65
N PRO A 65 -0.39 -27.90 -32.49
CA PRO A 65 0.16 -28.47 -31.26
C PRO A 65 0.37 -29.98 -31.40
N GLU A 66 1.34 -30.55 -30.68
CA GLU A 66 1.56 -32.01 -30.71
C GLU A 66 0.43 -32.75 -29.99
N ARG A 67 -0.06 -32.18 -28.88
CA ARG A 67 -1.10 -32.78 -28.04
C ARG A 67 -2.43 -32.96 -28.79
N PRO A 68 -3.21 -34.01 -28.51
CA PRO A 68 -4.46 -34.29 -29.22
C PRO A 68 -5.61 -33.36 -28.84
N ILE A 69 -5.61 -32.81 -27.61
CA ILE A 69 -6.61 -31.85 -27.15
C ILE A 69 -6.00 -30.45 -27.22
N VAL A 70 -6.73 -29.49 -27.76
CA VAL A 70 -6.32 -28.08 -27.82
C VAL A 70 -7.37 -27.23 -27.12
N MET A 71 -6.94 -26.58 -26.05
CA MET A 71 -7.74 -25.65 -25.28
C MET A 71 -7.54 -24.23 -25.81
N VAL A 72 -8.59 -23.65 -26.39
CA VAL A 72 -8.58 -22.26 -26.87
C VAL A 72 -8.82 -21.32 -25.70
N THR A 73 -7.98 -20.30 -25.54
CA THR A 73 -8.09 -19.31 -24.45
C THR A 73 -9.29 -18.36 -24.64
N ALA A 74 -9.56 -17.54 -23.62
CA ALA A 74 -10.66 -16.57 -23.63
C ALA A 74 -10.59 -15.54 -24.78
N HIS A 75 -9.39 -15.28 -25.33
CA HIS A 75 -9.17 -14.38 -26.46
C HIS A 75 -9.63 -14.95 -27.81
N GLY A 76 -9.90 -16.27 -27.86
CA GLY A 76 -10.40 -16.95 -29.04
C GLY A 76 -9.39 -17.15 -30.17
N ILE A 77 -9.89 -17.82 -31.21
CA ILE A 77 -9.22 -18.05 -32.50
C ILE A 77 -10.23 -17.78 -33.62
N SER A 78 -9.70 -17.52 -34.80
CA SER A 78 -10.46 -17.46 -36.05
C SER A 78 -11.15 -18.80 -36.36
N ASP A 79 -12.23 -18.76 -37.12
CA ASP A 79 -12.88 -19.95 -37.65
C ASP A 79 -11.98 -20.70 -38.63
N ARG A 80 -11.14 -19.98 -39.40
CA ARG A 80 -10.09 -20.60 -40.21
C ARG A 80 -9.16 -21.47 -39.36
N ARG A 81 -8.66 -20.93 -38.24
CA ARG A 81 -7.76 -21.66 -37.34
C ARG A 81 -8.47 -22.81 -36.63
N ARG A 82 -9.73 -22.62 -36.21
CA ARG A 82 -10.57 -23.66 -35.62
C ARG A 82 -10.72 -24.86 -36.54
N ASN A 83 -11.04 -24.61 -37.81
CA ASN A 83 -11.17 -25.63 -38.84
C ASN A 83 -9.83 -26.33 -39.12
N LEU A 84 -8.71 -25.59 -39.17
CA LEU A 84 -7.37 -26.16 -39.34
C LEU A 84 -7.03 -27.16 -38.23
N LEU A 85 -7.26 -26.78 -36.96
CA LEU A 85 -6.99 -27.67 -35.82
C LEU A 85 -7.88 -28.93 -35.86
N GLN A 86 -9.18 -28.78 -36.12
CA GLN A 86 -10.11 -29.91 -36.19
C GLN A 86 -9.79 -30.88 -37.34
N SER A 87 -9.51 -30.35 -38.54
CA SER A 87 -9.11 -31.16 -39.69
C SER A 87 -7.75 -31.84 -39.49
N SER A 88 -6.91 -31.33 -38.59
CA SER A 88 -5.66 -31.95 -38.15
C SER A 88 -5.86 -33.00 -37.04
N GLY A 89 -7.11 -33.41 -36.77
CA GLY A 89 -7.44 -34.44 -35.80
C GLY A 89 -7.41 -33.98 -34.34
N LYS A 90 -7.46 -32.66 -34.07
CA LYS A 90 -7.47 -32.13 -32.71
C LYS A 90 -8.88 -32.04 -32.15
N GLU A 91 -9.04 -32.45 -30.90
CA GLU A 91 -10.23 -32.16 -30.11
C GLU A 91 -10.14 -30.75 -29.52
N LEU A 92 -11.18 -29.94 -29.69
CA LEU A 92 -11.18 -28.55 -29.22
C LEU A 92 -11.96 -28.38 -27.91
N LEU A 93 -11.27 -27.88 -26.89
CA LEU A 93 -11.89 -27.31 -25.69
C LEU A 93 -11.94 -25.78 -25.85
N ASP A 94 -13.02 -25.26 -26.43
CA ASP A 94 -13.13 -23.84 -26.77
C ASP A 94 -13.68 -23.00 -25.61
N THR A 95 -12.79 -22.27 -24.93
CA THR A 95 -13.14 -21.37 -23.82
C THR A 95 -13.21 -19.90 -24.22
N THR A 96 -13.38 -19.60 -25.51
CA THR A 96 -13.50 -18.23 -26.01
C THR A 96 -14.60 -17.48 -25.27
N CYS A 97 -14.27 -16.28 -24.77
CA CYS A 97 -15.22 -15.43 -24.07
C CYS A 97 -16.44 -15.12 -24.96
N PRO A 98 -17.68 -15.27 -24.46
CA PRO A 98 -18.88 -14.93 -25.23
C PRO A 98 -18.91 -13.49 -25.77
N LEU A 99 -18.22 -12.54 -25.13
CA LEU A 99 -18.12 -11.17 -25.62
C LEU A 99 -17.14 -11.05 -26.80
N VAL A 100 -16.08 -11.86 -26.82
CA VAL A 100 -15.17 -11.96 -27.97
C VAL A 100 -15.90 -12.58 -29.15
N ARG A 101 -16.67 -13.67 -28.93
CA ARG A 101 -17.53 -14.26 -29.99
C ARG A 101 -18.50 -13.24 -30.60
N ARG A 102 -19.05 -12.33 -29.80
CA ARG A 102 -19.89 -11.23 -30.32
C ARG A 102 -19.12 -10.26 -31.21
N VAL A 103 -17.83 -10.05 -30.99
CA VAL A 103 -17.00 -9.20 -31.87
C VAL A 103 -16.82 -9.86 -33.23
N HIS A 104 -16.51 -11.18 -33.27
CA HIS A 104 -16.47 -11.94 -34.53
C HIS A 104 -17.81 -11.83 -35.28
N GLN A 105 -18.93 -12.11 -34.59
CA GLN A 105 -20.26 -12.01 -35.18
C GLN A 105 -20.58 -10.60 -35.70
N ALA A 106 -20.19 -9.55 -34.96
CA ALA A 106 -20.38 -8.17 -35.39
C ALA A 106 -19.53 -7.83 -36.63
N ALA A 107 -18.28 -8.30 -36.68
CA ALA A 107 -17.39 -8.12 -37.83
C ALA A 107 -17.98 -8.80 -39.08
N THR A 108 -18.36 -10.07 -38.98
CA THR A 108 -18.99 -10.82 -40.09
C THR A 108 -20.29 -10.15 -40.54
N ALA A 109 -21.17 -9.76 -39.62
CA ALA A 109 -22.43 -9.11 -39.96
C ALA A 109 -22.24 -7.75 -40.67
N LEU A 110 -21.16 -7.02 -40.38
CA LEU A 110 -20.80 -5.80 -41.11
C LEU A 110 -20.27 -6.12 -42.51
N ILE A 111 -19.46 -7.17 -42.65
CA ILE A 111 -18.99 -7.66 -43.95
C ILE A 111 -20.17 -8.09 -44.83
N ASP A 112 -21.09 -8.88 -44.30
CA ASP A 112 -22.31 -9.36 -44.98
C ASP A 112 -23.22 -8.21 -45.44
N ARG A 113 -23.18 -7.08 -44.73
CA ARG A 113 -23.90 -5.84 -45.07
C ARG A 113 -23.08 -4.88 -45.92
N ASP A 114 -22.02 -5.35 -46.55
CA ASP A 114 -21.17 -4.60 -47.47
C ASP A 114 -20.49 -3.36 -46.84
N HIS A 115 -20.14 -3.42 -45.56
CA HIS A 115 -19.33 -2.39 -44.90
C HIS A 115 -17.84 -2.71 -44.99
N PHE A 116 -17.00 -1.72 -45.21
CA PHE A 116 -15.57 -1.82 -44.89
C PHE A 116 -15.41 -1.77 -43.37
N VAL A 117 -14.79 -2.78 -42.77
CA VAL A 117 -14.69 -2.90 -41.31
C VAL A 117 -13.43 -2.19 -40.81
N VAL A 118 -13.58 -1.22 -39.91
CA VAL A 118 -12.48 -0.62 -39.17
C VAL A 118 -12.53 -1.15 -37.74
N LEU A 119 -11.52 -1.94 -37.37
CA LEU A 119 -11.36 -2.49 -36.03
C LEU A 119 -10.38 -1.62 -35.24
N ILE A 120 -10.89 -0.94 -34.22
CA ILE A 120 -10.07 -0.15 -33.29
C ILE A 120 -9.46 -1.10 -32.26
N GLY A 121 -8.14 -1.27 -32.29
CA GLY A 121 -7.42 -2.20 -31.44
C GLY A 121 -5.96 -2.37 -31.84
N SER A 122 -5.18 -3.06 -31.01
CA SER A 122 -3.79 -3.33 -31.33
C SER A 122 -3.68 -4.43 -32.37
N ARG A 123 -3.07 -4.15 -33.52
CA ARG A 123 -2.90 -5.12 -34.62
C ARG A 123 -2.22 -6.40 -34.16
N ASN A 124 -1.24 -6.32 -33.27
CA ASN A 124 -0.49 -7.50 -32.80
C ASN A 124 -1.20 -8.25 -31.66
N HIS A 125 -2.36 -7.78 -31.21
CA HIS A 125 -3.10 -8.45 -30.15
C HIS A 125 -3.86 -9.67 -30.68
N VAL A 126 -3.83 -10.74 -29.92
CA VAL A 126 -4.33 -12.07 -30.32
C VAL A 126 -5.83 -12.13 -30.57
N GLU A 127 -6.61 -11.39 -29.78
CA GLU A 127 -8.04 -11.17 -30.04
C GLU A 127 -8.28 -10.50 -31.41
N VAL A 128 -7.47 -9.49 -31.75
CA VAL A 128 -7.60 -8.73 -33.01
C VAL A 128 -7.18 -9.61 -34.20
N GLN A 129 -6.08 -10.34 -34.07
CA GLN A 129 -5.61 -11.31 -35.07
C GLN A 129 -6.67 -12.37 -35.38
N GLY A 130 -7.29 -12.95 -34.33
CA GLY A 130 -8.36 -13.92 -34.50
C GLY A 130 -9.56 -13.36 -35.27
N ILE A 131 -9.92 -12.09 -35.06
CA ILE A 131 -11.02 -11.45 -35.79
C ILE A 131 -10.64 -11.22 -37.26
N ILE A 132 -9.48 -10.60 -37.52
CA ILE A 132 -9.13 -10.18 -38.89
C ILE A 132 -8.76 -11.34 -39.82
N GLU A 133 -8.33 -12.48 -39.28
CA GLU A 133 -7.99 -13.68 -40.08
C GLU A 133 -9.22 -14.26 -40.81
N ASP A 134 -10.43 -14.04 -40.28
CA ASP A 134 -11.69 -14.44 -40.91
C ASP A 134 -12.25 -13.38 -41.87
N LEU A 135 -11.68 -12.17 -41.91
CA LEU A 135 -12.17 -11.08 -42.75
C LEU A 135 -11.38 -10.98 -44.07
N PRO A 136 -12.02 -10.57 -45.19
CA PRO A 136 -11.30 -10.29 -46.42
C PRO A 136 -10.32 -9.12 -46.23
N ALA A 137 -9.04 -9.32 -46.55
CA ALA A 137 -7.98 -8.34 -46.33
C ALA A 137 -8.24 -6.97 -47.01
N ASN A 138 -8.95 -6.95 -48.13
CA ASN A 138 -9.34 -5.73 -48.85
C ASN A 138 -10.60 -5.04 -48.29
N ARG A 139 -11.20 -5.60 -47.23
CA ARG A 139 -12.44 -5.09 -46.61
C ARG A 139 -12.31 -4.81 -45.12
N CYS A 140 -11.09 -4.85 -44.57
CA CYS A 140 -10.85 -4.48 -43.18
C CYS A 140 -9.58 -3.65 -42.99
N ALA A 141 -9.58 -2.80 -41.97
CA ALA A 141 -8.39 -2.13 -41.45
C ALA A 141 -8.36 -2.22 -39.92
N VAL A 142 -7.15 -2.24 -39.36
CA VAL A 142 -6.92 -2.15 -37.91
C VAL A 142 -6.18 -0.87 -37.61
N VAL A 143 -6.69 -0.10 -36.65
CA VAL A 143 -6.10 1.14 -36.14
C VAL A 143 -5.96 1.09 -34.62
N ALA A 144 -4.78 1.40 -34.10
CA ALA A 144 -4.52 1.42 -32.66
C ALA A 144 -4.95 2.73 -32.00
N ASP A 145 -4.86 3.85 -32.71
CA ASP A 145 -5.23 5.19 -32.26
C ASP A 145 -5.66 6.09 -33.44
N ALA A 146 -6.04 7.34 -33.14
CA ALA A 146 -6.57 8.27 -34.13
C ALA A 146 -5.55 8.66 -35.21
N SER A 147 -4.24 8.60 -34.93
CA SER A 147 -3.20 8.97 -35.90
C SER A 147 -3.05 7.95 -37.03
N GLU A 148 -3.47 6.70 -36.82
CA GLU A 148 -3.45 5.64 -37.83
C GLU A 148 -4.70 5.65 -38.73
N VAL A 149 -5.68 6.51 -38.44
CA VAL A 149 -6.91 6.61 -39.21
C VAL A 149 -6.62 7.23 -40.58
N ALA A 150 -7.11 6.56 -41.62
CA ALA A 150 -6.98 7.00 -43.00
C ALA A 150 -8.36 7.23 -43.64
N ASN A 151 -8.35 7.80 -44.84
CA ASN A 151 -9.48 7.70 -45.75
C ASN A 151 -9.44 6.33 -46.44
N TYR A 152 -10.49 5.52 -46.25
CA TYR A 152 -10.57 4.15 -46.75
C TYR A 152 -11.23 4.05 -48.14
N GLY A 153 -11.67 5.16 -48.74
CA GLY A 153 -12.19 5.21 -50.11
C GLY A 153 -13.46 4.38 -50.34
N THR A 154 -14.28 4.19 -49.30
CA THR A 154 -15.43 3.29 -49.28
C THR A 154 -16.71 4.01 -48.86
N PRO A 155 -17.88 3.71 -49.48
CA PRO A 155 -19.14 4.38 -49.16
C PRO A 155 -19.76 3.94 -47.83
N LYS A 156 -19.34 2.80 -47.25
CA LYS A 156 -19.89 2.26 -45.99
C LYS A 156 -18.76 1.79 -45.09
N ILE A 157 -18.73 2.32 -43.86
CA ILE A 157 -17.73 1.95 -42.85
C ILE A 157 -18.44 1.40 -41.62
N GLY A 158 -18.07 0.18 -41.24
CA GLY A 158 -18.49 -0.46 -40.00
C GLY A 158 -17.37 -0.37 -38.98
N ILE A 159 -17.60 0.30 -37.86
CA ILE A 159 -16.59 0.45 -36.81
C ILE A 159 -16.91 -0.54 -35.67
N ILE A 160 -15.92 -1.32 -35.28
CA ILE A 160 -15.91 -2.18 -34.09
C ILE A 160 -14.64 -1.92 -33.29
N ALA A 161 -14.57 -2.45 -32.08
CA ALA A 161 -13.45 -2.27 -31.17
C ALA A 161 -13.05 -3.58 -30.47
N GLN A 162 -11.76 -3.73 -30.23
CA GLN A 162 -11.22 -4.73 -29.32
C GLN A 162 -11.90 -4.60 -27.94
N THR A 163 -12.23 -5.72 -27.30
CA THR A 163 -13.04 -5.73 -26.06
C THR A 163 -12.40 -4.96 -24.89
N THR A 164 -11.08 -4.79 -24.92
CA THR A 164 -10.26 -4.16 -23.87
C THR A 164 -9.76 -2.75 -24.19
N ILE A 165 -10.06 -2.21 -25.38
CA ILE A 165 -9.61 -0.84 -25.73
C ILE A 165 -10.28 0.20 -24.80
N PRO A 166 -9.56 1.24 -24.36
CA PRO A 166 -10.17 2.35 -23.63
C PRO A 166 -11.24 3.09 -24.45
N ASP A 167 -12.33 3.49 -23.79
CA ASP A 167 -13.42 4.24 -24.43
C ASP A 167 -12.96 5.57 -25.04
N SER A 168 -11.98 6.24 -24.42
CA SER A 168 -11.42 7.50 -24.92
C SER A 168 -10.73 7.31 -26.27
N ILE A 169 -9.89 6.27 -26.41
CA ILE A 169 -9.22 5.96 -27.67
C ILE A 169 -10.26 5.59 -28.73
N ALA A 170 -11.26 4.79 -28.39
CA ALA A 170 -12.32 4.46 -29.31
C ALA A 170 -13.16 5.68 -29.73
N GLN A 171 -13.34 6.67 -28.84
CA GLN A 171 -13.98 7.94 -29.19
C GLN A 171 -13.12 8.74 -30.18
N GLU A 172 -11.84 8.93 -29.86
CA GLU A 172 -10.88 9.69 -30.69
C GLU A 172 -10.77 9.09 -32.10
N CYS A 173 -10.63 7.77 -32.22
CA CYS A 173 -10.62 7.09 -33.51
C CYS A 173 -11.92 7.29 -34.28
N ARG A 174 -13.08 7.22 -33.63
CA ARG A 174 -14.38 7.41 -34.31
C ARG A 174 -14.53 8.82 -34.85
N ASP A 175 -14.10 9.81 -34.08
CA ASP A 175 -14.16 11.21 -34.49
C ASP A 175 -13.23 11.47 -35.70
N GLU A 176 -12.02 10.91 -35.68
CA GLU A 176 -11.11 11.03 -36.82
C GLU A 176 -11.60 10.22 -38.04
N ILE A 177 -12.22 9.04 -37.85
CA ILE A 177 -12.83 8.26 -38.96
C ILE A 177 -13.94 9.07 -39.61
N ALA A 178 -14.80 9.70 -38.81
CA ALA A 178 -15.89 10.55 -39.30
C ALA A 178 -15.37 11.76 -40.10
N LYS A 179 -14.27 12.35 -39.64
CA LYS A 179 -13.63 13.49 -40.31
C LYS A 179 -12.95 13.10 -41.63
N GLN A 180 -12.12 12.05 -41.63
CA GLN A 180 -11.37 11.60 -42.80
C GLN A 180 -12.26 10.93 -43.86
N ASN A 181 -13.38 10.33 -43.45
CA ASN A 181 -14.31 9.60 -44.31
C ASN A 181 -15.71 10.25 -44.32
N HIS A 182 -15.77 11.58 -44.37
CA HIS A 182 -17.01 12.37 -44.29
C HIS A 182 -18.08 12.04 -45.35
N GLN A 183 -17.71 11.38 -46.45
CA GLN A 183 -18.63 10.93 -47.51
C GLN A 183 -19.19 9.51 -47.26
N ALA A 184 -18.65 8.78 -46.30
CA ALA A 184 -19.06 7.41 -46.00
C ALA A 184 -20.21 7.36 -44.99
N SER A 185 -21.10 6.38 -45.14
CA SER A 185 -22.06 6.01 -44.10
C SER A 185 -21.35 5.23 -43.00
N ILE A 186 -21.34 5.77 -41.78
CA ILE A 186 -20.60 5.19 -40.65
C ILE A 186 -21.54 4.49 -39.68
N ARG A 187 -21.29 3.20 -39.42
CA ARG A 187 -22.01 2.39 -38.45
C ARG A 187 -21.08 1.98 -37.31
N TRP A 188 -21.26 2.58 -36.14
CA TRP A 188 -20.60 2.13 -34.92
C TRP A 188 -21.35 0.97 -34.26
N THR A 189 -20.64 -0.13 -34.01
CA THR A 189 -21.11 -1.23 -33.17
C THR A 189 -20.16 -1.34 -31.98
N ASN A 190 -20.61 -0.88 -30.82
CA ASN A 190 -19.78 -0.88 -29.62
C ASN A 190 -19.57 -2.31 -29.10
N THR A 191 -18.37 -2.84 -29.33
CA THR A 191 -17.95 -4.17 -28.87
C THR A 191 -17.01 -4.12 -27.66
N ILE A 192 -16.76 -2.93 -27.11
CA ILE A 192 -15.99 -2.76 -25.86
C ILE A 192 -16.77 -3.42 -24.73
N CYS A 193 -16.11 -4.31 -23.98
CA CYS A 193 -16.82 -5.11 -23.00
C CYS A 193 -17.18 -4.28 -21.75
N ARG A 194 -18.39 -4.52 -21.22
CA ARG A 194 -18.87 -3.88 -19.98
C ARG A 194 -17.91 -4.06 -18.79
N PRO A 195 -17.29 -5.25 -18.56
CA PRO A 195 -16.32 -5.44 -17.49
C PRO A 195 -15.12 -4.48 -17.53
N THR A 196 -14.65 -4.08 -18.72
CA THR A 196 -13.55 -3.10 -18.85
C THR A 196 -13.95 -1.74 -18.29
N ARG A 197 -15.16 -1.25 -18.64
CA ARG A 197 -15.70 0.02 -18.13
C ARG A 197 -15.99 -0.03 -16.63
N GLN A 198 -16.59 -1.13 -16.21
CA GLN A 198 -17.00 -1.38 -14.83
C GLN A 198 -15.84 -1.37 -13.84
N ARG A 199 -14.67 -1.92 -14.21
CA ARG A 199 -13.49 -1.92 -13.35
C ARG A 199 -12.91 -0.54 -13.08
N GLN A 200 -12.88 0.32 -14.10
CA GLN A 200 -12.36 1.67 -13.94
C GLN A 200 -13.23 2.47 -12.95
N ASN A 201 -14.55 2.38 -13.11
CA ASN A 201 -15.50 3.01 -12.21
C ASN A 201 -15.46 2.42 -10.79
N ALA A 202 -15.28 1.09 -10.67
CA ALA A 202 -15.25 0.42 -9.38
C ALA A 202 -14.10 0.90 -8.49
N VAL A 203 -12.93 1.19 -9.06
CA VAL A 203 -11.78 1.72 -8.28
C VAL A 203 -12.01 3.17 -7.86
N ASP A 204 -12.59 4.02 -8.72
CA ASP A 204 -12.93 5.39 -8.33
C ASP A 204 -13.93 5.42 -7.18
N GLN A 205 -14.99 4.62 -7.29
CA GLN A 205 -16.01 4.50 -6.24
C GLN A 205 -15.44 3.90 -4.95
N LEU A 206 -14.47 2.99 -5.05
CA LEU A 206 -13.78 2.42 -3.90
C LEU A 206 -12.98 3.51 -3.17
N CYS A 207 -12.21 4.31 -3.91
CA CYS A 207 -11.36 5.37 -3.36
C CYS A 207 -12.16 6.42 -2.58
N GLN A 208 -13.41 6.69 -2.96
CA GLN A 208 -14.30 7.60 -2.23
C GLN A 208 -14.73 7.08 -0.85
N LYS A 209 -14.59 5.77 -0.59
CA LYS A 209 -15.14 5.10 0.60
C LYS A 209 -14.08 4.69 1.61
N VAL A 210 -12.78 4.72 1.26
CA VAL A 210 -11.70 4.11 2.04
C VAL A 210 -10.51 5.06 2.24
N GLY A 211 -9.74 4.85 3.31
CA GLY A 211 -8.51 5.63 3.58
C GLY A 211 -7.24 4.96 3.03
N LEU A 212 -7.33 3.67 2.74
CA LEU A 212 -6.24 2.82 2.24
C LEU A 212 -6.79 1.83 1.21
N VAL A 213 -6.05 1.54 0.14
CA VAL A 213 -6.37 0.48 -0.83
C VAL A 213 -5.21 -0.50 -0.95
N ILE A 214 -5.51 -1.80 -0.92
CA ILE A 214 -4.59 -2.87 -1.31
C ILE A 214 -4.92 -3.29 -2.73
N VAL A 215 -3.92 -3.20 -3.61
CA VAL A 215 -4.00 -3.56 -5.03
C VAL A 215 -3.24 -4.86 -5.24
N VAL A 216 -3.96 -5.95 -5.53
CA VAL A 216 -3.37 -7.28 -5.71
C VAL A 216 -3.04 -7.54 -7.18
N GLY A 217 -1.84 -8.06 -7.47
CA GLY A 217 -1.50 -8.59 -8.79
C GLY A 217 -0.01 -8.66 -9.06
N GLY A 218 0.42 -9.11 -10.24
CA GLY A 218 1.84 -9.21 -10.57
C GLY A 218 2.55 -7.85 -10.65
N LYS A 219 3.81 -7.75 -10.20
CA LYS A 219 4.62 -6.51 -10.25
C LYS A 219 4.73 -5.91 -11.65
N ASN A 220 4.85 -6.77 -12.66
CA ASN A 220 5.00 -6.39 -14.06
C ASN A 220 3.66 -6.16 -14.79
N SER A 221 2.52 -6.29 -14.12
CA SER A 221 1.21 -6.08 -14.75
C SER A 221 0.93 -4.58 -14.90
N ASN A 222 0.94 -4.09 -16.15
CA ASN A 222 0.58 -2.71 -16.48
C ASN A 222 -0.82 -2.34 -15.95
N ASN A 223 -1.77 -3.28 -15.99
CA ASN A 223 -3.10 -3.06 -15.42
C ASN A 223 -3.04 -2.85 -13.90
N THR A 224 -2.33 -3.70 -13.17
CA THR A 224 -2.16 -3.55 -11.71
C THR A 224 -1.48 -2.22 -11.35
N GLN A 225 -0.46 -1.81 -12.10
CA GLN A 225 0.22 -0.52 -11.90
C GLN A 225 -0.71 0.67 -12.17
N ARG A 226 -1.55 0.60 -13.22
CA ARG A 226 -2.58 1.62 -13.51
C ARG A 226 -3.61 1.73 -12.38
N LEU A 227 -4.05 0.60 -11.81
CA LEU A 227 -4.96 0.61 -10.65
C LEU A 227 -4.33 1.30 -9.44
N LEU A 228 -3.05 1.01 -9.15
CA LEU A 228 -2.29 1.66 -8.09
C LEU A 228 -2.18 3.18 -8.31
N GLN A 229 -1.75 3.59 -9.50
CA GLN A 229 -1.65 5.01 -9.87
C GLN A 229 -2.99 5.73 -9.76
N ARG A 230 -4.09 5.08 -10.17
CA ARG A 230 -5.44 5.64 -10.06
C ARG A 230 -5.83 5.87 -8.59
N CYS A 231 -5.56 4.92 -7.69
CA CYS A 231 -5.80 5.11 -6.25
C CYS A 231 -5.02 6.30 -5.69
N LEU A 232 -3.73 6.40 -6.04
CA LEU A 232 -2.87 7.51 -5.62
C LEU A 232 -3.36 8.86 -6.16
N SER A 233 -3.89 8.91 -7.39
CA SER A 233 -4.45 10.14 -7.98
C SER A 233 -5.67 10.68 -7.23
N HIS A 234 -6.39 9.81 -6.50
CA HIS A 234 -7.49 10.20 -5.60
C HIS A 234 -7.01 10.62 -4.19
N ASN A 235 -5.70 10.79 -3.98
CA ASN A 235 -5.08 11.03 -2.67
C ASN A 235 -5.39 9.95 -1.61
N VAL A 236 -5.66 8.71 -2.06
CA VAL A 236 -5.84 7.56 -1.17
C VAL A 236 -4.52 6.81 -1.08
N GLU A 237 -4.12 6.45 0.14
CA GLU A 237 -2.94 5.62 0.37
C GLU A 237 -3.16 4.26 -0.31
N ALA A 238 -2.19 3.77 -1.06
CA ALA A 238 -2.34 2.51 -1.78
C ALA A 238 -1.05 1.70 -1.81
N TYR A 239 -1.16 0.39 -1.57
CA TYR A 239 -0.04 -0.55 -1.64
C TYR A 239 -0.32 -1.66 -2.64
N HIS A 240 0.72 -2.04 -3.36
CA HIS A 240 0.71 -3.17 -4.27
C HIS A 240 1.29 -4.40 -3.58
N VAL A 241 0.63 -5.55 -3.74
CA VAL A 241 1.10 -6.86 -3.27
C VAL A 241 0.83 -7.94 -4.32
N GLN A 242 1.70 -8.94 -4.42
CA GLN A 242 1.47 -10.13 -5.26
C GLN A 242 0.83 -11.26 -4.43
N SER A 243 1.21 -11.38 -3.16
CA SER A 243 0.72 -12.42 -2.25
C SER A 243 0.33 -11.88 -0.87
N ALA A 244 -0.28 -12.73 -0.05
CA ALA A 244 -0.65 -12.41 1.33
C ALA A 244 0.57 -12.09 2.23
N ASP A 245 1.71 -12.72 1.96
CA ASP A 245 2.93 -12.58 2.78
C ASP A 245 3.60 -11.21 2.64
N GLU A 246 3.30 -10.48 1.56
CA GLU A 246 3.78 -9.10 1.35
C GLU A 246 2.97 -8.07 2.16
N LEU A 247 1.87 -8.47 2.79
CA LEU A 247 1.07 -7.57 3.63
C LEU A 247 1.83 -7.21 4.90
N ARG A 248 2.05 -5.91 5.11
CA ARG A 248 2.71 -5.41 6.30
C ARG A 248 1.73 -4.80 7.30
N THR A 249 1.79 -5.27 8.54
CA THR A 249 0.84 -4.88 9.60
C THR A 249 0.83 -3.36 9.90
N ASP A 250 1.93 -2.66 9.65
CA ASP A 250 2.08 -1.22 9.85
C ASP A 250 1.25 -0.38 8.87
N TRP A 251 0.96 -0.89 7.67
CA TRP A 251 0.14 -0.19 6.66
C TRP A 251 -1.28 0.10 7.13
N PHE A 252 -1.81 -0.74 8.01
CA PHE A 252 -3.23 -0.69 8.40
C PHE A 252 -3.47 0.19 9.64
N VAL A 253 -2.43 0.86 10.18
CA VAL A 253 -2.52 1.66 11.41
C VAL A 253 -3.37 2.90 11.18
N GLY A 254 -4.49 3.04 11.91
CA GLY A 254 -5.34 4.23 11.85
C GLY A 254 -6.38 4.21 10.71
N HIS A 255 -6.41 3.16 9.90
CA HIS A 255 -7.39 3.01 8.82
C HIS A 255 -8.60 2.21 9.29
N GLN A 256 -9.77 2.85 9.30
CA GLN A 256 -11.04 2.19 9.65
C GLN A 256 -11.69 1.45 8.48
N ARG A 257 -11.42 1.89 7.25
CA ARG A 257 -11.97 1.35 6.01
C ARG A 257 -10.82 1.11 5.03
N ILE A 258 -10.61 -0.16 4.68
CA ILE A 258 -9.57 -0.61 3.75
C ILE A 258 -10.24 -1.13 2.50
N GLY A 259 -9.84 -0.61 1.35
CA GLY A 259 -10.25 -1.10 0.05
C GLY A 259 -9.39 -2.26 -0.41
N LEU A 260 -10.00 -3.21 -1.11
CA LEU A 260 -9.31 -4.29 -1.79
C LEU A 260 -9.69 -4.27 -3.27
N THR A 261 -8.70 -4.22 -4.15
CA THR A 261 -8.88 -4.36 -5.60
C THR A 261 -7.78 -5.23 -6.18
N ALA A 262 -7.93 -5.69 -7.41
CA ALA A 262 -7.00 -6.62 -8.03
C ALA A 262 -6.93 -6.46 -9.54
N GLY A 263 -5.74 -6.73 -10.08
CA GLY A 263 -5.48 -6.71 -11.51
C GLY A 263 -6.27 -7.78 -12.26
N THR A 264 -6.45 -7.59 -13.57
CA THR A 264 -7.22 -8.50 -14.43
C THR A 264 -6.62 -9.89 -14.59
N SER A 265 -5.35 -10.06 -14.23
CA SER A 265 -4.62 -11.33 -14.26
C SER A 265 -4.48 -11.97 -12.87
N THR A 266 -5.21 -11.48 -11.87
CA THR A 266 -5.13 -12.00 -10.50
C THR A 266 -6.26 -13.00 -10.21
N PRO A 267 -5.94 -14.26 -9.86
CA PRO A 267 -6.94 -15.26 -9.48
C PRO A 267 -7.70 -14.90 -8.20
N ASP A 268 -8.95 -15.39 -8.10
CA ASP A 268 -9.76 -15.23 -6.89
C ASP A 268 -9.09 -15.86 -5.67
N THR A 269 -8.38 -16.98 -5.83
CA THR A 269 -7.63 -17.63 -4.74
C THR A 269 -6.58 -16.72 -4.13
N THR A 270 -5.82 -15.98 -4.95
CA THR A 270 -4.83 -15.00 -4.47
C THR A 270 -5.52 -13.82 -3.78
N ILE A 271 -6.63 -13.33 -4.34
CA ILE A 271 -7.42 -12.24 -3.76
C ILE A 271 -7.98 -12.65 -2.39
N ASP A 272 -8.55 -13.84 -2.30
CA ASP A 272 -9.15 -14.38 -1.09
C ASP A 272 -8.08 -14.67 -0.02
N ALA A 273 -6.90 -15.16 -0.40
CA ALA A 273 -5.77 -15.33 0.53
C ALA A 273 -5.30 -13.98 1.10
N VAL A 274 -5.12 -12.97 0.24
CA VAL A 274 -4.80 -11.60 0.67
C VAL A 274 -5.89 -11.04 1.58
N GLU A 275 -7.16 -11.25 1.24
CA GLU A 275 -8.26 -10.79 2.08
C GLU A 275 -8.31 -11.52 3.42
N GLN A 276 -8.11 -12.84 3.43
CA GLN A 276 -8.10 -13.62 4.64
C GLN A 276 -6.98 -13.14 5.57
N GLU A 277 -5.80 -12.87 5.01
CA GLU A 277 -4.69 -12.32 5.78
C GLU A 277 -4.94 -10.87 6.21
N LEU A 278 -5.55 -10.03 5.37
CA LEU A 278 -6.04 -8.70 5.78
C LEU A 278 -7.03 -8.80 6.94
N ARG A 279 -7.99 -9.72 6.87
CA ARG A 279 -8.94 -10.01 7.94
C ARG A 279 -8.21 -10.52 9.17
N ARG A 280 -7.21 -11.38 9.04
CA ARG A 280 -6.40 -11.87 10.17
C ARG A 280 -5.63 -10.71 10.82
N ILE A 281 -4.89 -9.92 10.06
CA ILE A 281 -4.15 -8.75 10.55
C ILE A 281 -5.10 -7.76 11.23
N THR A 282 -6.25 -7.48 10.63
CA THR A 282 -7.25 -6.53 11.15
C THR A 282 -8.14 -7.09 12.26
N SER A 283 -8.28 -8.42 12.41
CA SER A 283 -9.09 -9.10 13.45
C SER A 283 -8.26 -9.57 14.66
N VAL A 284 -7.00 -9.96 14.44
CA VAL A 284 -5.97 -10.01 15.49
C VAL A 284 -5.83 -8.59 16.04
N ARG A 285 -5.87 -7.55 15.19
CA ARG A 285 -6.16 -6.19 15.64
C ARG A 285 -7.56 -6.00 16.19
N GLY A 286 -8.63 -6.63 15.74
CA GLY A 286 -9.95 -6.50 16.39
C GLY A 286 -9.93 -6.89 17.88
N ARG A 287 -9.20 -7.95 18.24
CA ARG A 287 -9.00 -8.40 19.63
C ARG A 287 -7.83 -7.71 20.34
N ARG A 288 -6.79 -7.31 19.61
CA ARG A 288 -5.61 -6.60 20.14
C ARG A 288 -5.78 -5.08 20.15
N MET A 289 -6.65 -4.47 19.33
CA MET A 289 -7.09 -3.05 19.34
C MET A 289 -8.20 -2.81 20.35
N GLN A 290 -9.00 -3.82 20.71
CA GLN A 290 -9.86 -3.71 21.90
C GLN A 290 -9.01 -3.55 23.17
N ARG A 291 -7.72 -3.91 23.15
CA ARG A 291 -6.73 -3.60 24.19
C ARG A 291 -5.75 -2.45 23.83
N ASP A 292 -5.35 -2.28 22.56
CA ASP A 292 -4.21 -1.42 22.16
C ASP A 292 -4.57 -0.19 21.28
N GLN A 293 -5.83 0.03 20.86
CA GLN A 293 -6.19 1.20 20.01
C GLN A 293 -7.52 1.88 20.33
N VAL A 294 -8.03 1.73 21.54
CA VAL A 294 -8.84 2.79 22.12
C VAL A 294 -8.08 3.31 23.33
N TRP A 295 -7.05 4.13 23.11
CA TRP A 295 -6.68 5.11 24.12
C TRP A 295 -7.81 6.12 24.13
N CYS A 296 -8.83 5.83 24.95
CA CYS A 296 -9.88 6.78 25.20
C CYS A 296 -9.25 7.96 25.94
N ASP A 297 -9.73 9.18 25.71
CA ASP A 297 -9.47 10.33 26.60
C ASP A 297 -9.81 10.02 28.09
N ALA A 298 -10.41 8.85 28.37
CA ALA A 298 -10.80 8.32 29.68
C ALA A 298 -9.90 7.21 30.25
N TRP A 299 -8.74 6.87 29.67
CA TRP A 299 -7.82 5.90 30.31
C TRP A 299 -7.35 6.41 31.66
N SER A 300 -7.58 5.60 32.70
CA SER A 300 -7.10 5.82 34.05
C SER A 300 -5.61 5.52 34.16
N ASN A 301 -4.96 5.96 35.25
CA ASN A 301 -3.56 5.63 35.47
C ASN A 301 -3.33 4.12 35.67
N ARG A 302 -4.36 3.38 36.10
CA ARG A 302 -4.34 1.91 36.19
C ARG A 302 -4.25 1.27 34.81
N ASP A 303 -5.06 1.73 33.86
CA ASP A 303 -5.03 1.22 32.48
C ASP A 303 -3.66 1.45 31.84
N TRP A 304 -3.03 2.60 32.12
CA TRP A 304 -1.66 2.89 31.71
C TRP A 304 -0.64 1.96 32.39
N ALA A 305 -0.77 1.71 33.70
CA ALA A 305 0.10 0.80 34.41
C ALA A 305 0.03 -0.62 33.83
N ASP A 306 -1.18 -1.12 33.59
CA ASP A 306 -1.41 -2.45 32.99
C ASP A 306 -0.82 -2.52 31.58
N TYR A 307 -0.98 -1.48 30.76
CA TYR A 307 -0.37 -1.42 29.44
C TYR A 307 1.15 -1.51 29.46
N PHE A 308 1.82 -0.69 30.28
CA PHE A 308 3.29 -0.70 30.34
C PHE A 308 3.79 -2.01 30.95
N TYR A 309 3.06 -2.57 31.92
CA TYR A 309 3.35 -3.89 32.48
C TYR A 309 3.25 -5.00 31.42
N ASP A 310 2.20 -4.99 30.60
CA ASP A 310 2.01 -5.96 29.53
C ASP A 310 3.12 -5.87 28.47
N ASN A 311 3.53 -4.66 28.09
CA ASN A 311 4.64 -4.43 27.17
C ASN A 311 5.97 -4.97 27.73
N MET A 312 6.23 -4.80 29.02
CA MET A 312 7.43 -5.32 29.66
C MET A 312 7.47 -6.86 29.72
N ASN A 313 6.35 -7.51 30.00
CA ASN A 313 6.28 -8.97 30.07
C ASN A 313 6.23 -9.63 28.69
N HIS A 314 5.90 -8.87 27.65
CA HIS A 314 5.89 -9.33 26.27
C HIS A 314 6.79 -8.42 25.42
N PRO A 315 8.10 -8.41 25.71
CA PRO A 315 9.01 -7.44 25.10
C PRO A 315 9.01 -7.64 23.59
N PRO A 316 8.91 -6.56 22.82
CA PRO A 316 8.94 -6.63 21.37
C PRO A 316 10.25 -7.23 20.87
N THR A 317 10.15 -8.12 19.89
CA THR A 317 11.31 -8.76 19.28
C THR A 317 11.95 -7.80 18.28
N VAL A 318 13.17 -7.35 18.55
CA VAL A 318 14.01 -6.64 17.57
C VAL A 318 14.80 -7.68 16.78
N ALA A 319 14.66 -7.65 15.46
CA ALA A 319 15.41 -8.52 14.56
C ALA A 319 16.84 -7.98 14.40
N TRP A 320 17.79 -8.59 15.12
CA TRP A 320 19.21 -8.22 15.08
C TRP A 320 19.91 -8.90 13.91
N SER A 321 20.56 -8.11 13.04
CA SER A 321 21.46 -8.63 12.00
C SER A 321 22.73 -9.22 12.62
N LYS A 322 23.39 -10.17 11.95
CA LYS A 322 24.63 -10.82 12.46
C LYS A 322 25.91 -10.00 12.20
N THR A 323 25.87 -9.04 11.29
CA THR A 323 27.00 -8.21 10.88
C THR A 323 26.62 -6.73 10.93
N PRO A 324 27.60 -5.81 10.94
CA PRO A 324 27.35 -4.39 10.72
C PRO A 324 26.59 -4.18 9.40
N THR A 325 25.66 -3.24 9.39
CA THR A 325 24.69 -3.03 8.33
C THR A 325 24.74 -1.64 7.73
N LEU A 326 25.41 -0.68 8.38
CA LEU A 326 25.49 0.69 7.88
C LEU A 326 26.65 0.85 6.89
N SER A 327 26.35 1.47 5.75
CA SER A 327 27.37 1.98 4.84
C SER A 327 28.15 3.14 5.46
N ALA A 328 29.35 3.45 4.95
CA ALA A 328 30.15 4.58 5.44
C ALA A 328 29.41 5.93 5.35
N THR A 329 28.61 6.12 4.29
CA THR A 329 27.79 7.32 4.10
C THR A 329 26.66 7.41 5.12
N GLU A 330 25.99 6.29 5.41
CA GLU A 330 24.97 6.25 6.47
C GLU A 330 25.59 6.50 7.84
N LYS A 331 26.73 5.87 8.15
CA LYS A 331 27.43 6.07 9.41
C LYS A 331 27.71 7.54 9.69
N ALA A 332 28.27 8.24 8.70
CA ALA A 332 28.53 9.68 8.78
C ALA A 332 27.27 10.52 9.01
N ALA A 333 26.11 10.06 8.53
CA ALA A 333 24.85 10.76 8.71
C ALA A 333 24.20 10.50 10.08
N VAL A 334 24.24 9.26 10.58
CA VAL A 334 23.37 8.81 11.69
C VAL A 334 24.09 8.56 13.02
N ILE A 335 25.36 8.15 13.05
CA ILE A 335 26.00 7.65 14.29
C ILE A 335 26.08 8.72 15.38
N ALA A 336 26.64 9.89 15.07
CA ALA A 336 26.75 11.00 16.04
C ALA A 336 25.38 11.39 16.61
N SER A 337 24.34 11.27 15.78
CA SER A 337 22.97 11.59 16.14
C SER A 337 22.36 10.53 17.06
N ILE A 338 22.56 9.24 16.75
CA ILE A 338 22.09 8.11 17.58
C ILE A 338 22.77 8.12 18.95
N GLN A 339 24.09 8.39 18.99
CA GLN A 339 24.85 8.48 20.23
C GLN A 339 24.28 9.55 21.18
N THR A 340 23.91 10.71 20.64
CA THR A 340 23.31 11.80 21.44
C THR A 340 21.87 11.48 21.87
N PHE A 341 21.06 10.87 21.00
CA PHE A 341 19.67 10.52 21.32
C PHE A 341 19.59 9.38 22.36
N GLN A 342 20.47 8.38 22.27
CA GLN A 342 20.56 7.27 23.24
C GLN A 342 20.76 7.77 24.68
N LEU A 343 21.49 8.87 24.88
CA LEU A 343 21.65 9.49 26.20
C LEU A 343 20.35 10.11 26.72
N GLY A 344 19.55 10.72 25.85
CA GLY A 344 18.27 11.35 26.20
C GLY A 344 17.18 10.34 26.57
N GLU A 345 17.18 9.17 25.93
CA GLU A 345 16.31 8.01 26.23
C GLU A 345 16.67 7.35 27.58
N SER A 346 17.93 7.49 28.00
CA SER A 346 18.40 6.95 29.28
C SER A 346 18.10 7.90 30.45
N GLY A 347 17.41 7.41 31.47
CA GLY A 347 17.12 8.23 32.65
C GLY A 347 16.65 7.44 33.85
N GLU A 348 17.31 7.65 35.00
CA GLU A 348 16.91 6.99 36.26
C GLU A 348 15.54 7.45 36.79
N GLY A 349 15.00 8.56 36.28
CA GLY A 349 13.69 9.09 36.68
C GLY A 349 13.53 9.48 38.16
N ARG A 350 14.59 9.42 38.99
CA ARG A 350 14.51 9.59 40.45
C ARG A 350 13.76 10.84 40.89
N HIS A 351 13.98 11.96 40.19
CA HIS A 351 13.32 13.23 40.51
C HIS A 351 11.84 13.26 40.13
N ILE A 352 11.47 12.75 38.95
CA ILE A 352 10.06 12.73 38.53
C ILE A 352 9.27 11.70 39.34
N CYS A 353 9.87 10.55 39.68
CA CYS A 353 9.29 9.58 40.61
C CYS A 353 9.10 10.17 42.01
N ARG A 354 10.05 10.97 42.51
CA ARG A 354 9.89 11.68 43.79
C ARG A 354 8.78 12.73 43.72
N ALA A 355 8.71 13.50 42.63
CA ALA A 355 7.66 14.48 42.42
C ALA A 355 6.26 13.84 42.30
N ALA A 356 6.19 12.68 41.63
CA ALA A 356 4.99 11.86 41.51
C ALA A 356 4.58 11.32 42.88
N LYS A 357 5.52 10.75 43.65
CA LYS A 357 5.25 10.27 45.02
C LYS A 357 4.76 11.39 45.95
N ASN A 358 5.40 12.56 45.93
CA ASN A 358 4.93 13.71 46.71
C ASN A 358 3.52 14.17 46.30
N TRP A 359 3.11 13.94 45.06
CA TRP A 359 1.76 14.24 44.57
C TRP A 359 0.76 13.16 45.03
N THR A 360 1.13 11.87 44.98
CA THR A 360 0.29 10.76 45.50
C THR A 360 0.08 10.88 47.00
N ASP A 361 1.13 11.19 47.76
CA ASP A 361 1.07 11.40 49.22
C ASP A 361 0.13 12.57 49.63
N ARG A 362 -0.23 13.45 48.68
CA ARG A 362 -1.17 14.57 48.88
C ARG A 362 -2.57 14.28 48.33
N GLY A 363 -2.92 13.01 48.11
CA GLY A 363 -4.20 12.57 47.57
C GLY A 363 -4.26 12.52 46.04
N GLY A 364 -3.10 12.42 45.38
CA GLY A 364 -3.01 12.07 43.97
C GLY A 364 -3.22 10.57 43.73
N ASP A 365 -3.43 10.18 42.48
CA ASP A 365 -3.69 8.80 42.07
C ASP A 365 -2.41 7.93 42.19
N GLU A 366 -2.45 6.92 43.05
CA GLU A 366 -1.32 6.01 43.32
C GLU A 366 -0.89 5.21 42.08
N ASP A 367 -1.82 4.90 41.18
CA ASP A 367 -1.54 4.10 39.98
C ASP A 367 -0.65 4.87 39.00
N TYR A 368 -0.60 6.21 39.07
CA TYR A 368 0.29 7.03 38.23
C TYR A 368 1.76 6.75 38.52
N LEU A 369 2.14 6.61 39.80
CA LEU A 369 3.54 6.34 40.15
C LEU A 369 3.99 4.96 39.63
N SER A 370 3.08 3.99 39.62
CA SER A 370 3.31 2.66 39.06
C SER A 370 3.48 2.72 37.54
N ALA A 371 2.53 3.36 36.83
CA ALA A 371 2.60 3.57 35.39
C ALA A 371 3.87 4.32 34.97
N LEU A 372 4.23 5.39 35.70
CA LEU A 372 5.41 6.18 35.41
C LEU A 372 6.71 5.37 35.53
N LYS A 373 6.82 4.47 36.52
CA LYS A 373 7.99 3.60 36.67
C LYS A 373 8.13 2.61 35.53
N LEU A 374 7.01 2.01 35.08
CA LEU A 374 6.99 1.06 33.98
C LEU A 374 7.28 1.76 32.64
N PHE A 375 6.73 2.94 32.42
CA PHE A 375 7.09 3.82 31.29
C PHE A 375 8.61 4.09 31.25
N LEU A 376 9.21 4.50 32.37
CA LEU A 376 10.65 4.73 32.44
C LEU A 376 11.47 3.47 32.15
N GLN A 377 10.94 2.28 32.46
CA GLN A 377 11.60 1.02 32.13
C GLN A 377 11.53 0.74 30.61
N GLU A 378 10.40 1.04 29.96
CA GLU A 378 10.24 0.94 28.51
C GLU A 378 11.20 1.88 27.75
N GLU A 379 11.33 3.14 28.19
CA GLU A 379 12.31 4.11 27.65
C GLU A 379 13.76 3.61 27.79
N ASN A 380 14.11 3.05 28.96
CA ASN A 380 15.44 2.47 29.16
C ASN A 380 15.68 1.25 28.23
N CYS A 381 14.64 0.50 27.83
CA CYS A 381 14.77 -0.54 26.81
C CYS A 381 15.08 0.06 25.43
N HIS A 382 14.50 1.21 25.07
CA HIS A 382 14.81 1.91 23.82
C HIS A 382 16.27 2.35 23.79
N ALA A 383 16.75 2.95 24.88
CA ALA A 383 18.16 3.32 25.06
C ALA A 383 19.10 2.10 24.90
N ALA A 384 18.74 0.97 25.53
CA ALA A 384 19.52 -0.27 25.46
C ALA A 384 19.57 -0.85 24.04
N TRP A 385 18.50 -0.73 23.25
CA TRP A 385 18.53 -1.13 21.84
C TRP A 385 19.46 -0.23 21.02
N LEU A 386 19.44 1.08 21.22
CA LEU A 386 20.35 1.98 20.50
C LEU A 386 21.80 1.73 20.90
N GLU A 387 22.06 1.46 22.17
CA GLU A 387 23.39 1.08 22.67
C GLU A 387 23.91 -0.20 22.02
N LYS A 388 23.09 -1.26 22.05
CA LYS A 388 23.44 -2.54 21.42
C LYS A 388 23.65 -2.39 19.90
N PHE A 389 22.88 -1.53 19.25
CA PHE A 389 23.07 -1.21 17.84
C PHE A 389 24.42 -0.51 17.58
N LEU A 390 24.79 0.49 18.39
CA LEU A 390 26.08 1.17 18.27
C LEU A 390 27.25 0.20 18.48
N GLN A 391 27.16 -0.67 19.48
CA GLN A 391 28.16 -1.70 19.74
C GLN A 391 28.31 -2.66 18.55
N GLN A 392 27.20 -3.06 17.93
CA GLN A 392 27.22 -3.93 16.74
C GLN A 392 27.89 -3.26 15.54
N GLU A 393 27.70 -1.95 15.36
CA GLU A 393 28.34 -1.18 14.28
C GLU A 393 29.80 -0.83 14.60
N GLY A 394 30.31 -1.20 15.78
CA GLY A 394 31.69 -0.95 16.23
C GLY A 394 31.93 0.48 16.69
N GLU A 395 30.87 1.21 17.05
CA GLU A 395 30.93 2.61 17.41
C GLU A 395 30.90 2.81 18.94
N ALA A 396 31.55 3.87 19.42
CA ALA A 396 31.57 4.19 20.84
C ALA A 396 30.19 4.67 21.34
N ILE A 397 29.95 4.50 22.64
CA ILE A 397 28.76 5.03 23.32
C ILE A 397 29.17 6.34 23.99
N LEU A 398 28.40 7.41 23.78
CA LEU A 398 28.61 8.65 24.51
C LEU A 398 28.10 8.48 25.94
N THR A 399 28.83 9.02 26.91
CA THR A 399 28.44 9.02 28.33
C THR A 399 27.94 10.39 28.79
N HIS A 400 28.16 11.44 27.99
CA HIS A 400 27.77 12.81 28.30
C HIS A 400 27.51 13.66 27.04
N HIS A 401 26.42 14.42 27.03
CA HIS A 401 26.15 15.47 26.04
C HIS A 401 25.50 16.70 26.69
N TRP A 402 25.86 17.90 26.22
CA TRP A 402 25.43 19.16 26.86
C TRP A 402 23.92 19.39 26.78
N SER A 403 23.28 18.99 25.67
CA SER A 403 21.83 19.15 25.50
C SER A 403 21.05 18.23 26.43
N ASP A 404 21.51 17.00 26.65
CA ASP A 404 20.96 16.09 27.69
C ASP A 404 21.10 16.71 29.10
N HIS A 405 22.27 17.25 29.45
CA HIS A 405 22.46 17.93 30.74
C HIS A 405 21.49 19.11 30.93
N CYS A 406 21.24 19.89 29.87
CA CYS A 406 20.26 20.97 29.86
C CYS A 406 18.83 20.44 30.08
N PHE A 407 18.40 19.41 29.34
CA PHE A 407 17.08 18.78 29.51
C PHE A 407 16.89 18.22 30.93
N ARG A 408 17.91 17.55 31.48
CA ARG A 408 17.90 17.03 32.86
C ARG A 408 17.78 18.16 33.87
N SER A 409 18.57 19.22 33.72
CA SER A 409 18.55 20.39 34.61
C SER A 409 17.19 21.10 34.62
N VAL A 410 16.57 21.29 33.45
CA VAL A 410 15.23 21.87 33.32
C VAL A 410 14.16 20.96 33.93
N ARG A 411 14.29 19.63 33.80
CA ARG A 411 13.39 18.64 34.42
C ARG A 411 13.40 18.70 35.95
N HIS A 412 14.49 19.16 36.56
CA HIS A 412 14.60 19.33 38.02
C HIS A 412 13.92 20.59 38.55
N LEU A 413 13.51 21.51 37.68
CA LEU A 413 12.84 22.75 38.05
C LEU A 413 11.31 22.62 37.94
N ALA A 414 10.61 23.19 38.92
CA ALA A 414 9.18 23.52 38.85
C ALA A 414 8.15 22.35 38.85
N GLY A 415 8.39 21.30 39.63
CA GLY A 415 7.34 20.35 40.06
C GLY A 415 6.82 19.39 38.98
N LEU A 416 5.92 18.47 39.39
CA LEU A 416 5.54 17.30 38.59
C LEU A 416 5.06 17.63 37.17
N ARG A 417 4.21 18.67 37.01
CA ARG A 417 3.69 19.04 35.68
C ARG A 417 4.80 19.51 34.74
N THR A 418 5.74 20.32 35.22
CA THR A 418 6.85 20.81 34.39
C THR A 418 7.71 19.64 33.93
N SER A 419 8.01 18.70 34.82
CA SER A 419 8.75 17.48 34.47
C SER A 419 8.01 16.65 33.39
N ILE A 420 6.68 16.48 33.51
CA ILE A 420 5.84 15.81 32.50
C ILE A 420 5.88 16.55 31.16
N MET A 421 5.82 17.88 31.16
CA MET A 421 5.84 18.66 29.92
C MET A 421 7.21 18.63 29.21
N VAL A 422 8.29 18.50 29.97
CA VAL A 422 9.63 18.26 29.42
C VAL A 422 9.69 16.89 28.75
N LEU A 423 9.16 15.84 29.38
CA LEU A 423 9.06 14.51 28.77
C LEU A 423 8.19 14.55 27.51
N LEU A 424 6.97 15.08 27.60
CA LEU A 424 6.08 15.23 26.44
C LEU A 424 6.73 15.98 25.27
N THR A 425 7.57 16.98 25.58
CA THR A 425 8.36 17.68 24.55
C THR A 425 9.38 16.74 23.90
N ALA A 426 10.10 15.95 24.69
CA ALA A 426 11.04 14.96 24.19
C ALA A 426 10.33 13.94 23.28
N GLU A 427 9.25 13.29 23.72
CA GLU A 427 8.48 12.31 22.93
C GLU A 427 8.01 12.89 21.58
N ILE A 428 7.47 14.12 21.58
CA ILE A 428 6.99 14.77 20.35
C ILE A 428 8.14 15.00 19.35
N LEU A 429 9.33 15.36 19.85
CA LEU A 429 10.50 15.59 19.03
C LEU A 429 11.10 14.24 18.56
N ALA A 430 11.15 13.24 19.43
CA ALA A 430 11.56 11.87 19.16
C ALA A 430 10.74 11.24 18.03
N GLN A 431 9.42 11.41 18.01
CA GLN A 431 8.56 10.95 16.91
C GLN A 431 8.95 11.51 15.53
N VAL A 432 9.44 12.74 15.46
CA VAL A 432 9.89 13.34 14.19
C VAL A 432 11.32 12.93 13.87
N TYR A 433 12.15 12.81 14.90
CA TYR A 433 13.51 12.31 14.82
C TYR A 433 13.58 10.87 14.30
N TYR A 434 12.95 9.91 14.97
CA TYR A 434 12.97 8.50 14.57
C TYR A 434 12.33 8.26 13.20
N LEU A 435 11.38 9.09 12.79
CA LEU A 435 10.84 9.05 11.43
C LEU A 435 11.86 9.53 10.39
N ALA A 436 12.69 10.51 10.72
CA ALA A 436 13.79 10.94 9.87
C ALA A 436 14.89 9.88 9.85
N LEU A 437 15.27 9.33 11.00
CA LEU A 437 16.26 8.26 11.13
C LEU A 437 15.88 7.02 10.31
N LEU A 438 14.61 6.62 10.37
CA LEU A 438 14.05 5.52 9.57
C LEU A 438 14.19 5.75 8.05
N ARG A 439 14.19 7.00 7.60
CA ARG A 439 14.31 7.37 6.18
C ARG A 439 15.75 7.59 5.73
N SER A 440 16.66 7.80 6.67
CA SER A 440 18.08 8.03 6.39
C SER A 440 18.92 6.75 6.42
N THR A 441 18.29 5.58 6.54
CA THR A 441 19.01 4.30 6.61
C THR A 441 18.26 3.15 5.95
N ASP A 442 19.03 2.25 5.34
CA ASP A 442 18.57 0.98 4.80
C ASP A 442 18.89 -0.21 5.74
N SER A 443 19.57 0.03 6.87
CA SER A 443 19.85 -1.00 7.89
C SER A 443 18.55 -1.65 8.38
N PRO A 444 18.34 -2.96 8.17
CA PRO A 444 17.14 -3.64 8.63
C PRO A 444 16.96 -3.59 10.16
N THR A 445 18.08 -3.67 10.89
CA THR A 445 18.10 -3.61 12.36
C THR A 445 17.68 -2.21 12.84
N LEU A 446 18.32 -1.16 12.34
CA LEU A 446 18.02 0.22 12.76
C LEU A 446 16.59 0.62 12.39
N ARG A 447 16.11 0.20 11.22
CA ARG A 447 14.72 0.43 10.80
C ARG A 447 13.72 -0.25 11.72
N THR A 448 14.00 -1.48 12.14
CA THR A 448 13.16 -2.23 13.09
C THR A 448 13.11 -1.54 14.45
N ILE A 449 14.26 -1.08 14.96
CA ILE A 449 14.34 -0.30 16.20
C ILE A 449 13.51 0.99 16.09
N CYS A 450 13.73 1.78 15.04
CA CYS A 450 13.00 3.04 14.82
C CYS A 450 11.49 2.83 14.72
N GLN A 451 11.04 1.81 14.00
CA GLN A 451 9.62 1.48 13.87
C GLN A 451 8.99 1.11 15.21
N ARG A 452 9.75 0.39 16.07
CA ARG A 452 9.26 0.02 17.38
C ARG A 452 9.15 1.23 18.31
N ILE A 453 10.22 2.03 18.41
CA ILE A 453 10.20 3.25 19.22
C ILE A 453 9.07 4.18 18.76
N LEU A 454 8.92 4.43 17.46
CA LEU A 454 7.82 5.24 16.89
C LEU A 454 6.41 4.75 17.23
N ARG A 455 6.24 3.46 17.54
CA ARG A 455 4.96 2.90 17.97
C ARG A 455 4.71 3.23 19.44
N ASP A 456 5.71 3.00 20.29
CA ASP A 456 5.63 3.14 21.75
C ASP A 456 5.44 4.63 22.13
N GLU A 457 6.18 5.51 21.47
CA GLU A 457 6.09 6.98 21.52
C GLU A 457 4.68 7.57 21.43
N ARG A 458 3.77 6.91 20.70
CA ARG A 458 2.38 7.39 20.59
C ARG A 458 1.63 7.23 21.91
N ALA A 459 1.84 6.10 22.58
CA ALA A 459 1.28 5.80 23.88
C ALA A 459 1.88 6.74 24.94
N HIS A 460 3.19 6.98 24.89
CA HIS A 460 3.89 7.87 25.80
C HIS A 460 3.34 9.30 25.74
N VAL A 461 3.18 9.84 24.52
CA VAL A 461 2.60 11.17 24.31
C VAL A 461 1.20 11.28 24.93
N GLN A 462 0.35 10.26 24.82
CA GLN A 462 -0.99 10.26 25.41
C GLN A 462 -0.97 10.09 26.93
N PHE A 463 -0.13 9.19 27.45
CA PHE A 463 0.09 9.02 28.89
C PHE A 463 0.46 10.33 29.57
N GLN A 464 1.45 11.04 29.02
CA GLN A 464 1.91 12.33 29.56
C GLN A 464 0.84 13.42 29.42
N GLN A 465 0.08 13.43 28.31
CA GLN A 465 -1.04 14.37 28.13
C GLN A 465 -2.15 14.17 29.16
N ASN A 466 -2.57 12.94 29.39
CA ASN A 466 -3.62 12.61 30.36
C ASN A 466 -3.25 13.14 31.74
N GLN A 467 -2.04 12.83 32.21
CA GLN A 467 -1.61 13.30 33.52
C GLN A 467 -1.39 14.82 33.57
N ALA A 468 -0.84 15.43 32.51
CA ALA A 468 -0.70 16.89 32.45
C ALA A 468 -2.08 17.57 32.62
N ASN A 469 -3.11 17.06 31.94
CA ASN A 469 -4.47 17.58 32.02
C ASN A 469 -5.06 17.42 33.43
N VAL A 470 -4.88 16.27 34.08
CA VAL A 470 -5.29 16.05 35.48
C VAL A 470 -4.68 17.11 36.39
N LEU A 471 -3.38 17.38 36.26
CA LEU A 471 -2.67 18.36 37.08
C LEU A 471 -3.10 19.82 36.83
N ALA A 472 -3.63 20.13 35.65
CA ALA A 472 -4.12 21.47 35.28
C ALA A 472 -5.64 21.65 35.42
N SER A 473 -6.39 20.59 35.72
CA SER A 473 -7.86 20.60 35.83
C SER A 473 -8.40 21.69 36.77
N ARG A 474 -7.71 21.92 37.89
CA ARG A 474 -8.09 22.88 38.94
C ARG A 474 -7.53 24.30 38.73
N TRP A 475 -6.86 24.57 37.62
CA TRP A 475 -6.21 25.86 37.40
C TRP A 475 -7.16 26.90 36.81
N SER A 476 -7.01 28.16 37.25
CA SER A 476 -7.68 29.30 36.64
C SER A 476 -7.28 29.46 35.16
N ARG A 477 -8.14 30.09 34.36
CA ARG A 477 -7.87 30.35 32.93
C ARG A 477 -6.58 31.16 32.74
N GLY A 478 -6.34 32.16 33.58
CA GLY A 478 -5.12 32.99 33.53
C GLY A 478 -3.84 32.19 33.82
N ARG A 479 -3.86 31.33 34.85
CA ARG A 479 -2.72 30.45 35.17
C ARG A 479 -2.46 29.45 34.04
N ARG A 480 -3.51 28.83 33.49
CA ARG A 480 -3.39 27.93 32.32
C ARG A 480 -2.75 28.64 31.15
N TRP A 481 -3.22 29.84 30.81
CA TRP A 481 -2.66 30.60 29.69
C TRP A 481 -1.18 30.91 29.90
N LEU A 482 -0.79 31.47 31.06
CA LEU A 482 0.60 31.83 31.37
C LEU A 482 1.54 30.63 31.28
N VAL A 483 1.19 29.53 31.94
CA VAL A 483 2.02 28.31 31.92
C VAL A 483 2.11 27.74 30.50
N SER A 484 1.02 27.79 29.74
CA SER A 484 1.01 27.29 28.37
C SER A 484 1.85 28.15 27.41
N GLN A 485 2.01 29.46 27.68
CA GLN A 485 2.98 30.29 26.96
C GLN A 485 4.42 29.85 27.27
N ALA A 486 4.75 29.65 28.55
CA ALA A 486 6.08 29.19 28.96
C ALA A 486 6.42 27.82 28.36
N GLU A 487 5.50 26.85 28.40
CA GLU A 487 5.63 25.55 27.74
C GLU A 487 5.85 25.69 26.23
N SER A 488 5.13 26.60 25.57
CA SER A 488 5.31 26.87 24.14
C SER A 488 6.71 27.38 23.82
N ILE A 489 7.22 28.32 24.63
CA ILE A 489 8.58 28.87 24.47
C ILE A 489 9.62 27.76 24.67
N GLY A 490 9.48 26.96 25.72
CA GLY A 490 10.35 25.81 25.98
C GLY A 490 10.38 24.84 24.79
N PHE A 491 9.22 24.49 24.24
CA PHE A 491 9.13 23.65 23.03
C PHE A 491 9.84 24.28 21.83
N GLN A 492 9.69 25.60 21.61
CA GLN A 492 10.38 26.26 20.50
C GLN A 492 11.91 26.23 20.64
N ILE A 493 12.42 26.34 21.86
CA ILE A 493 13.85 26.25 22.15
C ILE A 493 14.33 24.81 21.92
N ALA A 494 13.65 23.84 22.55
CA ALA A 494 13.97 22.42 22.43
C ALA A 494 14.02 21.95 20.97
N ARG A 495 13.04 22.32 20.14
CA ARG A 495 13.04 21.90 18.73
C ARG A 495 14.22 22.50 17.95
N ARG A 496 14.68 23.71 18.28
CA ARG A 496 15.81 24.35 17.61
C ARG A 496 17.11 23.65 17.97
N ILE A 497 17.27 23.26 19.23
CA ILE A 497 18.39 22.47 19.72
C ILE A 497 18.42 21.12 18.98
N VAL A 498 17.31 20.37 19.00
CA VAL A 498 17.23 19.06 18.32
C VAL A 498 17.50 19.18 16.82
N TRP A 499 17.00 20.23 16.16
CA TRP A 499 17.33 20.45 14.75
C TRP A 499 18.83 20.67 14.52
N HIS A 500 19.48 21.45 15.38
CA HIS A 500 20.89 21.76 15.23
C HIS A 500 21.75 20.51 15.49
N ASP A 501 21.51 19.82 16.60
CA ASP A 501 22.26 18.64 17.04
C ASP A 501 22.09 17.47 16.06
N HIS A 502 20.92 17.33 15.43
CA HIS A 502 20.58 16.18 14.58
C HIS A 502 20.38 16.55 13.09
N ARG A 503 20.94 17.70 12.66
CA ARG A 503 20.78 18.22 11.30
C ARG A 503 21.16 17.21 10.22
N SER A 504 22.21 16.42 10.44
CA SER A 504 22.70 15.42 9.49
C SER A 504 21.62 14.38 9.13
N VAL A 505 20.91 13.86 10.15
CA VAL A 505 19.82 12.88 9.97
C VAL A 505 18.64 13.50 9.24
N PHE A 506 18.25 14.72 9.61
CA PHE A 506 17.13 15.40 8.93
C PHE A 506 17.45 15.66 7.46
N VAL A 507 18.66 16.13 7.15
CA VAL A 507 19.08 16.37 5.77
C VAL A 507 19.14 15.07 4.98
N ALA A 508 19.71 13.99 5.55
CA ALA A 508 19.74 12.67 4.93
C ALA A 508 18.33 12.12 4.65
N ALA A 509 17.36 12.44 5.50
CA ALA A 509 15.95 12.09 5.31
C ALA A 509 15.19 12.99 4.31
N GLY A 510 15.86 13.92 3.64
CA GLY A 510 15.25 14.90 2.73
C GLY A 510 14.41 15.97 3.44
N MET A 511 14.64 16.20 4.73
CA MET A 511 13.87 17.13 5.56
C MET A 511 14.63 18.44 5.80
N ASN A 512 14.05 19.55 5.34
CA ASN A 512 14.54 20.89 5.66
C ASN A 512 13.89 21.45 6.94
N TRP A 513 14.41 22.57 7.45
CA TRP A 513 13.93 23.20 8.69
C TRP A 513 12.43 23.49 8.67
N LYS A 514 11.90 23.95 7.52
CA LYS A 514 10.46 24.23 7.37
C LYS A 514 9.63 22.96 7.56
N ALA A 515 9.99 21.88 6.87
CA ALA A 515 9.31 20.60 6.98
C ALA A 515 9.38 20.02 8.41
N TYR A 516 10.53 20.09 9.06
CA TYR A 516 10.72 19.67 10.45
C TYR A 516 9.85 20.50 11.42
N ARG A 517 9.90 21.83 11.29
CA ARG A 517 9.12 22.77 12.09
C ARG A 517 7.61 22.55 11.93
N ASP A 518 7.15 22.34 10.70
CA ASP A 518 5.72 22.17 10.41
C ASP A 518 5.19 20.81 10.91
N ARG A 519 6.04 19.76 10.93
CA ARG A 519 5.70 18.44 11.52
C ARG A 519 5.67 18.49 13.04
N THR A 520 6.70 19.04 13.69
CA THR A 520 6.76 19.19 15.15
C THR A 520 5.66 20.11 15.67
N SER A 521 5.34 21.21 14.97
CA SER A 521 4.27 22.13 15.35
C SER A 521 2.88 21.49 15.29
N ARG A 522 2.61 20.65 14.27
CA ARG A 522 1.33 19.93 14.18
C ARG A 522 1.16 18.95 15.34
N ARG A 523 2.21 18.19 15.68
CA ARG A 523 2.19 17.26 16.82
C ARG A 523 2.04 18.00 18.15
N TRP A 524 2.76 19.09 18.37
CA TRP A 524 2.63 19.94 19.56
C TRP A 524 1.23 20.53 19.73
N LEU A 525 0.64 21.05 18.63
CA LEU A 525 -0.72 21.57 18.67
C LEU A 525 -1.74 20.47 18.92
N SER A 526 -1.57 19.28 18.34
CA SER A 526 -2.41 18.12 18.62
C SER A 526 -2.31 17.71 20.08
N ALA A 527 -1.09 17.68 20.63
CA ALA A 527 -0.83 17.28 22.00
C ALA A 527 -1.39 18.26 23.05
N ARG A 528 -1.52 19.53 22.66
CA ARG A 528 -2.13 20.57 23.50
C ARG A 528 -3.62 20.75 23.29
N ARG A 529 -4.19 20.20 22.20
CA ARG A 529 -5.63 20.25 21.93
C ARG A 529 -6.33 19.17 22.76
N VAL A 530 -6.63 19.50 24.00
CA VAL A 530 -7.71 18.86 24.76
C VAL A 530 -8.55 19.97 25.39
N ARG A 531 -9.88 19.76 25.32
CA ARG A 531 -10.97 20.70 25.60
C ARG A 531 -11.00 21.22 27.04
#